data_AF-A0A435TFB6-F1
#
_entry.id   AF-A0A435TFB6-F1
#
_cell.length_a   1.000
_cell.length_b   1.000
_cell.length_c   1.000
_cell.angle_alpha   90.00
_cell.angle_beta   90.00
_cell.angle_gamma   90.00
#
_symmetry.space_group_name_H-M   'P 1'
#
loop_
_entity.id
_entity.type
_entity.pdbx_description
1 polymer ?
#
loop_
_entity_poly.entity_id
_entity_poly.type
_entity_poly.pdbx_seq_one_letter_code
_entity_poly.pdbx_strand_id
1 'polypeptide(L)' 'MRKLISTGSPFEKTAGYSRAVVQGDWCFVSGTTGYDYATMTMPETVEAQTRNCLATIGKALKDGGFEMADVVRAHYYIT' A
#
# COMPACT_ATOMS: atom_id res chain seq x y z
N MET A 1 4.94 -9.76 17.79
CA MET A 1 5.16 -8.33 18.11
C MET A 1 4.52 -7.50 17.01
N ARG A 2 3.87 -6.36 17.33
CA ARG A 2 3.26 -5.47 16.32
C ARG A 2 4.35 -4.68 15.60
N LYS A 3 4.32 -4.63 14.27
CA LYS A 3 5.20 -3.76 13.45
C LYS A 3 4.35 -2.80 12.61
N LEU A 4 4.69 -1.52 12.65
CA LEU A 4 4.07 -0.46 11.85
C LEU A 4 4.98 -0.15 10.66
N ILE A 5 4.42 -0.13 9.46
CA ILE A 5 5.12 0.17 8.22
C ILE A 5 4.55 1.49 7.70
N SER A 6 5.44 2.45 7.45
CA SER A 6 5.10 3.75 6.88
C SER A 6 5.97 4.00 5.66
N THR A 7 5.38 4.60 4.62
CA THR A 7 6.11 5.01 3.41
C THR A 7 6.62 6.44 3.51
N GLY A 8 6.15 7.20 4.52
CA GLY A 8 6.42 8.63 4.63
C GLY A 8 5.48 9.48 3.78
N SER A 9 4.43 8.88 3.21
CA SER A 9 3.41 9.60 2.44
C SER A 9 2.78 10.72 3.28
N PRO A 10 2.57 11.93 2.73
CA PRO A 10 1.86 13.00 3.43
C PRO A 10 0.47 12.57 3.92
N PHE A 11 -0.20 11.67 3.18
CA PHE A 11 -1.51 11.14 3.58
C PHE A 11 -1.44 10.31 4.86
N GLU A 12 -0.39 9.51 5.05
CA GLU A 12 -0.20 8.71 6.27
C GLU A 12 -0.09 9.62 7.50
N LYS A 13 0.64 10.74 7.35
CA LYS A 13 0.80 11.75 8.39
C LYS A 13 -0.49 12.51 8.68
N THR A 14 -1.20 12.96 7.64
CA THR A 14 -2.42 13.78 7.78
C THR A 14 -3.61 12.96 8.28
N ALA A 15 -3.82 11.74 7.76
CA ALA A 15 -4.96 10.90 8.12
C ALA A 15 -4.68 9.95 9.29
N GLY A 16 -3.43 9.83 9.75
CA GLY A 16 -3.09 9.09 10.96
C GLY A 16 -3.15 7.56 10.80
N TYR A 17 -2.60 7.03 9.70
CA TYR A 17 -2.56 5.59 9.42
C TYR A 17 -1.16 5.09 9.04
N SER A 18 -0.92 3.79 9.23
CA SER A 18 0.28 3.10 8.73
C SER A 18 0.00 2.48 7.36
N ARG A 19 0.96 2.49 6.44
CA ARG A 19 0.83 1.81 5.14
C ARG A 19 0.45 0.35 5.31
N ALA A 20 1.09 -0.33 6.26
CA ALA A 20 0.72 -1.67 6.64
C ALA A 20 0.99 -1.91 8.13
N VAL A 21 0.27 -2.88 8.71
CA VAL A 21 0.47 -3.35 10.08
C VAL A 21 0.69 -4.85 10.05
N VAL A 22 1.82 -5.30 10.58
CA VAL A 22 2.11 -6.72 10.78
C VAL A 22 1.79 -7.10 12.22
N GLN A 23 1.00 -8.16 12.40
CA GLN A 23 0.60 -8.70 13.69
C GLN A 23 0.56 -10.24 13.63
N GLY A 24 1.56 -10.89 14.23
CA GLY A 24 1.72 -12.34 14.09
C GLY A 24 2.03 -12.69 12.63
N ASP A 25 1.30 -13.66 12.09
CA ASP A 25 1.47 -14.15 10.71
C ASP A 25 0.65 -13.35 9.67
N TRP A 26 0.04 -12.24 10.10
CA TRP A 26 -0.83 -11.41 9.26
C TRP A 26 -0.22 -10.06 8.95
N CYS A 27 -0.40 -9.62 7.70
CA CYS A 27 -0.12 -8.27 7.23
C CYS A 27 -1.40 -7.60 6.74
N PHE A 28 -1.77 -6.49 7.36
CA PHE A 28 -2.92 -5.67 6.96
C PHE A 28 -2.44 -4.44 6.22
N VAL A 29 -2.64 -4.40 4.91
CA VAL A 29 -2.25 -3.27 4.06
C VAL A 29 -3.41 -2.28 3.96
N SER A 30 -3.12 -1.00 4.19
CA SER A 30 -4.09 0.08 4.06
C SER A 30 -4.50 0.30 2.60
N GLY A 31 -5.70 0.85 2.41
CA GLY A 31 -6.19 1.24 1.09
C GLY A 31 -5.16 2.07 0.32
N THR A 32 -4.85 1.63 -0.89
CA THR A 32 -3.77 2.20 -1.70
C THR A 32 -4.34 2.67 -3.03
N THR A 33 -4.05 3.93 -3.39
CA THR A 33 -4.44 4.52 -4.67
C THR A 33 -3.27 4.48 -5.65
N GLY A 34 -3.53 4.74 -6.94
CA GLY A 34 -2.52 4.75 -7.99
C GLY A 34 -1.61 5.98 -8.03
N TYR A 35 -1.58 6.77 -6.96
CA TYR A 35 -0.81 8.02 -6.89
C TYR A 35 0.68 7.73 -7.05
N ASP A 36 1.37 8.51 -7.89
CA ASP A 36 2.83 8.52 -7.95
C ASP A 36 3.34 9.45 -6.83
N TYR A 37 3.97 8.86 -5.82
CA TYR A 37 4.51 9.63 -4.68
C TYR A 37 5.86 10.30 -4.97
N ALA A 38 6.54 9.95 -6.07
CA ALA A 38 7.78 10.60 -6.49
C ALA A 38 7.48 11.91 -7.23
N THR A 39 6.50 11.88 -8.15
CA THR A 39 6.08 13.07 -8.91
C THR A 39 4.94 13.83 -8.24
N MET A 40 4.32 13.24 -7.23
CA MET A 40 3.13 13.75 -6.57
C MET A 40 1.95 13.96 -7.53
N THR A 41 1.76 13.07 -8.50
CA THR A 41 0.67 13.14 -9.50
C THR A 41 -0.13 11.85 -9.58
N MET A 42 -1.42 11.96 -9.89
CA MET A 42 -2.24 10.82 -10.26
C MET A 42 -2.11 10.57 -11.77
N PRO A 43 -1.70 9.37 -12.23
CA PRO A 43 -1.72 9.02 -13.65
C PRO A 43 -3.14 9.10 -14.24
N GLU A 44 -3.26 9.45 -15.52
CA GLU A 44 -4.57 9.56 -16.19
C GLU A 44 -5.21 8.19 -16.46
N THR A 45 -4.41 7.17 -16.76
CA THR A 45 -4.91 5.85 -17.17
C THR A 45 -5.09 4.92 -15.98
N VAL A 46 -6.18 4.14 -16.00
CA VAL A 46 -6.48 3.15 -14.96
C VAL A 46 -5.39 2.10 -14.83
N GLU A 47 -4.73 1.73 -15.94
CA GLU A 47 -3.66 0.74 -15.95
C GLU A 47 -2.40 1.27 -15.26
N ALA A 48 -2.05 2.55 -15.47
CA ALA A 48 -0.92 3.17 -14.78
C ALA A 48 -1.22 3.33 -13.28
N GLN A 49 -2.44 3.77 -12.93
CA GLN A 49 -2.86 3.83 -11.53
C GLN A 49 -2.82 2.45 -10.85
N THR A 50 -3.30 1.42 -11.54
CA THR A 50 -3.29 0.03 -11.02
C THR A 50 -1.86 -0.46 -10.80
N ARG A 51 -0.95 -0.22 -11.75
CA ARG A 51 0.46 -0.58 -11.60
C ARG A 51 1.12 0.11 -10.41
N ASN A 52 0.89 1.42 -10.23
CA ASN A 52 1.41 2.18 -9.09
C ASN A 52 0.86 1.68 -7.75
N CYS A 53 -0.44 1.39 -7.71
CA CYS A 53 -1.09 0.83 -6.53
C CYS A 53 -0.46 -0.51 -6.14
N LEU A 54 -0.36 -1.46 -7.07
CA LEU A 54 0.21 -2.78 -6.82
C LEU A 54 1.71 -2.72 -6.45
N ALA A 55 2.48 -1.82 -7.07
CA ALA A 55 3.88 -1.61 -6.72
C ALA A 55 4.04 -1.12 -5.26
N THR A 56 3.18 -0.19 -4.84
CA THR A 56 3.18 0.34 -3.47
C THR A 56 2.79 -0.74 -2.46
N ILE A 57 1.76 -1.54 -2.76
CA ILE A 57 1.35 -2.68 -1.93
C ILE A 57 2.49 -3.70 -1.82
N GLY A 58 3.11 -4.07 -2.95
CA GLY A 58 4.22 -5.02 -2.98
C GLY A 58 5.43 -4.55 -2.15
N LYS A 59 5.73 -3.25 -2.16
CA LYS A 59 6.77 -2.68 -1.28
C LYS A 59 6.38 -2.80 0.20
N ALA A 60 5.16 -2.44 0.56
CA ALA A 60 4.67 -2.52 1.93
C ALA A 60 4.68 -3.96 2.49
N LEU A 61 4.31 -4.94 1.66
CA LEU A 61 4.41 -6.37 2.00
C LEU A 61 5.86 -6.77 2.26
N LYS A 62 6.79 -6.41 1.36
CA LYS A 62 8.23 -6.70 1.51
C LYS A 62 8.80 -6.09 2.79
N ASP A 63 8.46 -4.84 3.09
CA ASP A 63 8.87 -4.17 4.34
C ASP A 63 8.32 -4.88 5.59
N GLY A 64 7.23 -5.64 5.44
CA GLY A 64 6.62 -6.49 6.46
C GLY A 64 7.17 -7.92 6.53
N GLY A 65 8.03 -8.33 5.59
CA GLY A 65 8.52 -9.71 5.49
C GLY A 65 7.59 -10.65 4.71
N PHE A 66 6.70 -10.09 3.87
CA PHE A 66 5.75 -10.82 3.03
C PHE A 66 6.02 -10.53 1.55
N GLU A 67 5.37 -11.29 0.66
CA GLU A 67 5.35 -11.08 -0.78
C GLU A 67 3.94 -11.06 -1.35
N MET A 68 3.82 -10.69 -2.64
CA MET A 68 2.52 -10.67 -3.32
C MET A 68 1.84 -12.04 -3.36
N ALA A 69 2.61 -13.13 -3.34
CA ALA A 69 2.08 -14.49 -3.32
C ALA A 69 1.42 -14.86 -1.98
N ASP A 70 1.70 -14.14 -0.90
CA ASP A 70 1.08 -14.35 0.41
C ASP A 70 -0.31 -13.70 0.51
N VAL A 71 -0.75 -12.95 -0.51
CA VAL A 71 -2.03 -12.24 -0.47
C VAL A 71 -3.19 -13.22 -0.61
N VAL A 72 -3.91 -13.42 0.47
CA VAL A 72 -5.10 -14.30 0.52
C VAL A 72 -6.43 -13.57 0.35
N ARG A 73 -6.45 -12.23 0.39
CA ARG A 73 -7.65 -11.41 0.21
C ARG A 73 -7.31 -10.03 -0.32
N ALA A 74 -8.09 -9.53 -1.27
CA ALA A 74 -8.05 -8.15 -1.75
C ALA A 74 -9.47 -7.56 -1.84
N HIS A 75 -9.60 -6.26 -1.56
CA HIS A 75 -10.81 -5.48 -1.82
C HIS A 75 -10.47 -4.36 -2.81
N TYR A 76 -11.19 -4.32 -3.92
CA TYR A 76 -10.98 -3.32 -4.97
C TYR A 76 -12.12 -2.30 -4.95
N TYR A 77 -11.74 -1.02 -4.93
CA TYR A 77 -12.64 0.11 -5.15
C TYR A 77 -12.27 0.72 -6.50
N ILE A 78 -13.26 0.85 -7.40
CA ILE A 78 -13.09 1.35 -8.76
C ILE A 78 -14.11 2.47 -8.96
N THR A 79 -13.70 3.52 -9.69
CA THR A 79 -14.53 4.68 -10.06
C THR A 79 -14.36 5.00 -11.53
#